data_AF-A0A8T2IEG2-F1
#
_entry.id   AF-A0A8T2IEG2-F1
#
_cell.length_a   1.000
_cell.length_b   1.000
_cell.length_c   1.000
_cell.angle_alpha   90.00
_cell.angle_beta   90.00
_cell.angle_gamma   90.00
#
_symmetry.space_group_name_H-M   'P 1'
#
loop_
_entity.id
_entity.type
_entity.pdbx_description
1 polymer ?
#
loop_
_entity_poly.entity_id
_entity_poly.type
_entity_poly.pdbx_seq_one_letter_code
_entity_poly.pdbx_strand_id
1 'polypeptide(L)'
;SPNKMSFSSFIAPSGSLPLSDFWLEAESIRQTQGPDLEESSPEPSTLEDGEAEAAWLQDAGLTPLFGEQSPIENAILLSTLTQTQAAAVQRRVDSYSSSLRKRWKPPARDVRDVFPRKGGADRFAGTDGKESDPHLSAGRIHS
;
A
#
# COMPACT_ATOMS: atom_id res chain seq x y z
N SER A 1 15.50 -26.10 55.33
CA SER A 1 15.23 -27.34 54.57
C SER A 1 15.15 -27.02 53.08
N PRO A 2 15.70 -27.88 52.22
CA PRO A 2 15.94 -27.57 50.81
C PRO A 2 14.78 -27.98 49.89
N ASN A 3 14.86 -27.51 48.65
CA ASN A 3 14.62 -28.21 47.38
C ASN A 3 13.40 -27.89 46.51
N LYS A 4 13.77 -27.65 45.23
CA LYS A 4 13.13 -27.99 43.95
C LYS A 4 12.18 -26.97 43.33
N MET A 5 12.76 -26.02 42.60
CA MET A 5 12.17 -25.55 41.35
C MET A 5 12.80 -26.35 40.21
N SER A 6 12.12 -27.44 39.82
CA SER A 6 12.30 -28.04 38.51
C SER A 6 10.94 -28.51 38.04
N PHE A 7 10.39 -27.78 37.08
CA PHE A 7 9.56 -28.39 36.06
C PHE A 7 10.09 -27.88 34.72
N SER A 8 11.06 -28.63 34.20
CA SER A 8 11.27 -28.73 32.76
C SER A 8 9.91 -28.86 32.10
N SER A 9 9.47 -27.86 31.33
CA SER A 9 8.33 -28.05 30.45
C SER A 9 8.81 -29.00 29.36
N PHE A 10 8.57 -30.29 29.58
CA PHE A 10 8.71 -31.33 28.59
C PHE A 10 7.98 -30.87 27.33
N ILE A 11 8.73 -30.66 26.25
CA ILE A 11 8.16 -30.55 24.91
C ILE A 11 7.49 -31.89 24.65
N ALA A 12 6.15 -31.91 24.71
CA ALA A 12 5.37 -33.07 24.32
C ALA A 12 5.32 -33.14 22.77
N PRO A 13 5.48 -34.34 22.18
CA PRO A 13 5.41 -34.50 20.73
C PRO A 13 3.95 -34.50 20.25
N SER A 14 3.68 -33.74 19.19
CA SER A 14 2.67 -33.98 18.14
C SER A 14 1.43 -34.81 18.58
N GLY A 15 0.48 -34.14 19.23
CA GLY A 15 -0.87 -34.66 19.42
C GLY A 15 -1.85 -33.50 19.32
N SER A 16 -2.82 -33.61 18.40
CA SER A 16 -3.91 -32.65 18.12
C SER A 16 -4.20 -31.68 19.26
N LEU A 17 -3.69 -30.45 19.14
CA LEU A 17 -4.10 -29.37 20.04
C LEU A 17 -5.59 -29.10 19.78
N PRO A 18 -6.44 -28.98 20.82
CA PRO A 18 -7.87 -28.67 20.63
C PRO A 18 -8.01 -27.33 19.90
N LEU A 19 -9.09 -27.12 19.15
CA LEU A 19 -9.32 -25.86 18.42
C LEU A 19 -9.30 -24.62 19.34
N SER A 20 -9.49 -24.82 20.65
CA SER A 20 -9.32 -23.81 21.69
C SER A 20 -7.87 -23.38 21.93
N ASP A 21 -6.90 -24.29 21.75
CA ASP A 21 -5.46 -23.99 21.91
C ASP A 21 -4.93 -23.09 20.79
N PHE A 22 -5.47 -23.21 19.58
CA PHE A 22 -5.12 -22.32 18.46
C PHE A 22 -5.37 -20.84 18.80
N TRP A 23 -6.49 -20.55 19.46
CA TRP A 23 -6.81 -19.18 19.90
C TRP A 23 -6.03 -18.77 21.15
N LEU A 24 -5.69 -19.72 22.03
CA LEU A 24 -4.82 -19.45 23.18
C LEU A 24 -3.38 -19.13 22.75
N GLU A 25 -2.86 -19.72 21.68
CA GLU A 25 -1.53 -19.41 21.16
C GLU A 25 -1.45 -17.95 20.70
N ALA A 26 -2.49 -17.46 20.00
CA ALA A 26 -2.58 -16.06 19.59
C ALA A 26 -2.59 -15.11 20.79
N GLU A 27 -3.36 -15.42 21.84
CA GLU A 27 -3.38 -14.63 23.07
C GLU A 27 -2.03 -14.70 23.82
N SER A 28 -1.39 -15.87 23.85
CA SER A 28 -0.05 -16.07 24.41
C SER A 28 1.01 -15.23 23.70
N ILE A 29 0.94 -15.11 22.36
CA ILE A 29 1.81 -14.24 21.56
C ILE A 29 1.59 -12.77 21.95
N ARG A 30 0.34 -12.34 22.14
CA ARG A 30 0.01 -10.97 22.59
C ARG A 30 0.46 -10.68 24.01
N GLN A 31 0.51 -11.70 24.88
CA GLN A 31 0.95 -11.56 26.27
C GLN A 31 2.48 -11.64 26.43
N THR A 32 3.16 -12.42 25.57
CA THR A 32 4.63 -12.49 25.54
C THR A 32 5.25 -11.26 24.87
N GLN A 33 4.51 -10.61 23.97
CA GLN A 33 4.75 -9.21 23.61
C GLN A 33 4.27 -8.34 24.78
N GLY A 34 5.16 -8.00 25.71
CA GLY A 34 4.80 -7.12 26.83
C GLY A 34 4.12 -5.82 26.37
N PRO A 35 3.44 -5.08 27.28
CA PRO A 35 2.67 -3.86 26.97
C PRO A 35 3.49 -2.67 26.42
N ASP A 36 4.73 -2.90 26.02
CA ASP A 36 5.64 -1.97 25.35
C ASP A 36 5.78 -2.26 23.84
N LEU A 37 5.00 -3.20 23.30
CA LEU A 37 4.95 -3.50 21.86
C LEU A 37 3.52 -3.40 21.28
N GLU A 38 2.63 -2.66 21.94
CA GLU A 38 1.28 -2.32 21.47
C GLU A 38 1.15 -0.81 21.33
N GLU A 39 2.15 -0.16 20.74
CA GLU A 39 1.95 1.05 19.95
C GLU A 39 3.13 1.18 18.99
N SER A 40 2.85 1.22 17.68
CA SER A 40 3.83 1.52 16.63
C SER A 40 4.76 0.35 16.24
N SER A 41 4.21 -0.70 15.63
CA SER A 41 4.67 -0.91 14.26
C SER A 41 3.73 -0.12 13.37
N PRO A 42 4.04 1.16 13.05
CA PRO A 42 3.56 1.62 11.78
C PRO A 42 4.20 0.64 10.79
N GLU A 43 3.48 0.12 9.82
CA GLU A 43 4.16 -0.15 8.56
C GLU A 43 4.93 1.16 8.29
N PRO A 44 6.28 1.21 8.43
CA PRO A 44 6.99 2.46 8.28
C PRO A 44 6.60 2.93 6.89
N SER A 45 6.08 4.16 6.83
CA SER A 45 5.35 4.65 5.67
C SER A 45 6.07 4.15 4.40
N THR A 46 5.44 3.23 3.66
CA THR A 46 6.17 2.55 2.58
C THR A 46 6.53 3.47 1.42
N LEU A 47 6.10 4.74 1.52
CA LEU A 47 6.55 5.86 0.72
C LEU A 47 8.00 6.27 1.06
N GLU A 48 8.32 6.43 2.35
CA GLU A 48 9.66 6.77 2.84
C GLU A 48 10.62 5.58 2.74
N ASP A 49 10.11 4.36 2.96
CA ASP A 49 10.90 3.13 2.82
C ASP A 49 11.53 3.02 1.42
N GLY A 50 10.80 3.37 0.36
CA GLY A 50 11.32 3.37 -1.00
C GLY A 50 12.52 4.30 -1.23
N GLU A 51 12.53 5.47 -0.60
CA GLU A 51 13.67 6.40 -0.69
C GLU A 51 14.87 5.90 0.11
N ALA A 52 14.62 5.31 1.29
CA ALA A 52 15.65 4.67 2.09
C ALA A 52 16.32 3.49 1.35
N GLU A 53 15.54 2.68 0.63
CA GLU A 53 16.09 1.59 -0.17
C GLU A 53 16.91 2.07 -1.36
N ALA A 54 16.48 3.15 -2.01
CA ALA A 54 17.25 3.78 -3.07
C ALA A 54 18.59 4.28 -2.54
N ALA A 55 18.61 4.96 -1.39
CA ALA A 55 19.83 5.43 -0.74
C ALA A 55 20.77 4.26 -0.38
N TRP A 56 20.25 3.17 0.19
CA TRP A 56 21.04 1.99 0.51
C TRP A 56 21.68 1.38 -0.75
N LEU A 57 20.92 1.26 -1.84
CA LEU A 57 21.42 0.75 -3.12
C LEU A 57 22.47 1.69 -3.74
N GLN A 58 22.34 3.01 -3.57
CA GLN A 58 23.34 3.97 -4.01
C GLN A 58 24.64 3.90 -3.19
N ASP A 59 24.54 3.85 -1.86
CA ASP A 59 25.69 3.75 -0.96
C ASP A 59 26.48 2.45 -1.18
N ALA A 60 25.78 1.37 -1.56
CA ALA A 60 26.39 0.10 -1.93
C ALA A 60 27.00 0.09 -3.34
N GLY A 61 26.81 1.15 -4.15
CA GLY A 61 27.22 1.21 -5.55
C GLY A 61 26.40 0.30 -6.48
N LEU A 62 25.19 -0.07 -6.06
CA LEU A 62 24.26 -0.98 -6.75
C LEU A 62 23.11 -0.25 -7.46
N THR A 63 23.24 1.06 -7.66
CA THR A 63 22.35 1.90 -8.49
C THR A 63 21.91 1.26 -9.82
N PRO A 64 22.83 0.62 -10.59
CA PRO A 64 22.52 -0.28 -11.69
C PRO A 64 21.24 -1.14 -11.58
N LEU A 65 21.01 -1.76 -10.43
CA LEU A 65 20.03 -2.84 -10.27
C LEU A 65 18.57 -2.37 -10.30
N PHE A 66 18.32 -1.09 -10.05
CA PHE A 66 16.97 -0.53 -10.04
C PHE A 66 16.68 0.42 -11.23
N GLY A 67 17.62 0.52 -12.18
CA GLY A 67 17.49 1.29 -13.42
C GLY A 67 17.06 0.44 -14.63
N GLU A 68 17.39 0.91 -15.84
CA GLU A 68 17.02 0.27 -17.13
C GLU A 68 17.87 -0.97 -17.50
N GLN A 69 18.46 -1.66 -16.52
CA GLN A 69 19.32 -2.81 -16.80
C GLN A 69 18.53 -4.06 -17.16
N SER A 70 19.12 -4.86 -18.05
CA SER A 70 18.56 -6.15 -18.43
C SER A 70 18.51 -7.10 -17.21
N PRO A 71 17.48 -7.95 -17.07
CA PRO A 71 17.47 -9.00 -16.04
C PRO A 71 18.71 -9.90 -16.07
N ILE A 72 19.32 -10.06 -17.25
CA ILE A 72 20.56 -10.84 -17.43
C ILE A 72 21.75 -10.11 -16.81
N GLU A 73 21.87 -8.80 -17.00
CA GLU A 73 22.94 -7.98 -16.42
C GLU A 73 22.83 -7.95 -14.89
N ASN A 74 21.61 -7.83 -14.37
CA ASN A 74 21.34 -7.91 -12.94
C ASN A 74 21.75 -9.26 -12.36
N ALA A 75 21.43 -10.36 -13.05
CA ALA A 75 21.83 -11.70 -12.62
C ALA A 75 23.36 -11.88 -12.63
N ILE A 76 24.06 -11.33 -13.63
CA ILE A 76 25.52 -11.34 -13.68
C ILE A 76 26.10 -10.58 -12.48
N LEU A 77 25.59 -9.37 -12.20
CA LEU A 77 26.07 -8.57 -11.07
C LEU A 77 25.86 -9.29 -9.72
N LEU A 78 24.68 -9.84 -9.49
CA LEU A 78 24.36 -10.59 -8.27
C LEU A 78 25.20 -11.88 -8.12
N SER A 79 25.63 -12.50 -9.23
CA SER A 79 26.47 -13.71 -9.20
C SER A 79 27.89 -13.46 -8.67
N THR A 80 28.37 -12.21 -8.71
CA THR A 80 29.67 -11.81 -8.14
C THR A 80 29.63 -11.69 -6.62
N LEU A 81 28.43 -11.66 -6.04
CA LEU A 81 28.22 -11.53 -4.61
C LEU A 81 28.08 -12.89 -3.95
N THR A 82 28.36 -12.94 -2.65
CA THR A 82 28.00 -14.12 -1.86
C THR A 82 26.48 -14.27 -1.77
N GLN A 83 26.01 -15.49 -1.53
CA GLN A 83 24.58 -15.81 -1.47
C GLN A 83 23.80 -14.88 -0.51
N THR A 84 24.36 -14.60 0.67
CA THR A 84 23.73 -13.74 1.67
C THR A 84 23.66 -12.28 1.21
N GLN A 85 24.72 -11.78 0.57
CA GLN A 85 24.74 -10.43 0.03
C GLN A 85 23.73 -10.28 -1.11
N ALA A 86 23.72 -11.20 -2.07
CA ALA A 86 22.75 -11.21 -3.16
C ALA A 86 21.31 -11.23 -2.64
N ALA A 87 21.02 -12.05 -1.61
CA ALA A 87 19.71 -12.09 -0.97
C ALA A 87 19.34 -10.75 -0.29
N ALA A 88 20.29 -10.10 0.38
CA ALA A 88 20.06 -8.79 0.99
C ALA A 88 19.76 -7.72 -0.07
N VAL A 89 20.53 -7.71 -1.16
CA VAL A 89 20.32 -6.79 -2.30
C VAL A 89 18.97 -7.03 -2.97
N GLN A 90 18.60 -8.28 -3.21
CA GLN A 90 17.32 -8.63 -3.82
C GLN A 90 16.13 -8.11 -2.99
N ARG A 91 16.18 -8.26 -1.67
CA ARG A 91 15.14 -7.73 -0.76
C ARG A 91 14.98 -6.21 -0.90
N ARG A 92 16.09 -5.47 -1.01
CA ARG A 92 16.10 -4.01 -1.17
C ARG A 92 15.51 -3.60 -2.52
N VAL A 93 15.86 -4.29 -3.59
CA VAL A 93 15.29 -4.08 -4.94
C VAL A 93 13.79 -4.38 -4.96
N ASP A 94 13.36 -5.46 -4.32
CA ASP A 94 11.95 -5.85 -4.23
C ASP A 94 11.13 -4.84 -3.42
N SER A 95 11.69 -4.33 -2.31
CA SER A 95 11.04 -3.30 -1.50
C SER A 95 10.97 -1.96 -2.25
N TYR A 96 12.05 -1.55 -2.91
CA TYR A 96 12.08 -0.38 -3.80
C TYR A 96 11.01 -0.46 -4.90
N SER A 97 10.95 -1.57 -5.65
CA SER A 97 9.95 -1.77 -6.71
C SER A 97 8.52 -1.84 -6.19
N SER A 98 8.31 -2.35 -4.98
CA SER A 98 7.00 -2.42 -4.34
C SER A 98 6.51 -1.04 -3.88
N SER A 99 7.39 -0.19 -3.35
CA SER A 99 7.08 1.22 -3.03
C SER A 99 6.66 2.00 -4.28
N LEU A 100 7.35 1.75 -5.41
CA LEU A 100 7.02 2.33 -6.71
C LEU A 100 5.61 1.96 -7.15
N ARG A 101 5.13 0.74 -6.93
CA ARG A 101 3.75 0.36 -7.30
C ARG A 101 2.70 0.98 -6.38
N LYS A 102 2.98 1.14 -5.08
CA LYS A 102 2.05 1.70 -4.10
C LYS A 102 1.73 3.18 -4.38
N ARG A 103 2.68 3.96 -4.90
CA ARG A 103 2.48 5.38 -5.26
C ARG A 103 1.54 5.61 -6.45
N TRP A 104 1.25 4.58 -7.25
CA TRP A 104 0.39 4.68 -8.44
C TRP A 104 -1.03 4.17 -8.20
N LYS A 105 -1.52 4.13 -6.96
CA LYS A 105 -2.93 3.87 -6.69
C LYS A 105 -3.74 5.12 -7.05
N PRO A 106 -4.57 5.13 -8.11
CA PRO A 106 -5.48 6.24 -8.33
C PRO A 106 -6.37 6.42 -7.08
N PRO A 107 -6.72 7.66 -6.71
CA PRO A 107 -7.65 7.91 -5.62
C PRO A 107 -8.89 7.03 -5.78
N ALA A 108 -9.40 6.49 -4.66
CA ALA A 108 -10.61 5.67 -4.69
C ALA A 108 -11.72 6.44 -5.41
N ARG A 109 -12.12 5.95 -6.59
CA ARG A 109 -13.26 6.48 -7.35
C ARG A 109 -14.52 5.78 -6.88
N ASP A 110 -15.62 6.52 -6.77
CA ASP A 110 -16.92 5.89 -6.53
C ASP A 110 -17.23 4.95 -7.71
N VAL A 111 -17.83 3.79 -7.41
CA VAL A 111 -18.19 2.79 -8.44
C VAL A 111 -19.15 3.39 -9.48
N ARG A 112 -19.91 4.43 -9.12
CA ARG A 112 -20.80 5.20 -10.00
C ARG A 112 -20.05 5.97 -11.09
N ASP A 113 -18.80 6.36 -10.82
CA ASP A 113 -17.93 7.07 -11.76
C ASP A 113 -17.16 6.10 -12.67
N VAL A 114 -17.00 4.85 -12.24
CA VAL A 114 -16.33 3.77 -13.01
C VAL A 114 -17.30 3.09 -13.97
N PHE A 115 -18.55 2.89 -13.55
CA PHE A 115 -19.62 2.32 -14.36
C PHE A 115 -20.71 3.37 -14.58
N PRO A 116 -20.60 4.21 -15.63
CA PRO A 116 -21.66 5.15 -15.95
C PRO A 116 -22.96 4.38 -16.13
N ARG A 117 -23.99 4.75 -15.36
CA ARG A 117 -25.33 4.18 -15.51
C ARG A 117 -25.80 4.48 -16.92
N LYS A 118 -25.98 3.44 -17.73
CA LYS A 118 -26.65 3.55 -19.02
C LYS A 118 -28.13 3.83 -18.74
N GLY A 119 -28.47 5.10 -18.57
CA GLY A 119 -29.85 5.58 -18.44
C GLY A 119 -30.11 6.32 -17.12
N GLY A 120 -30.38 7.62 -17.23
CA GLY A 120 -30.88 8.44 -16.13
C GLY A 120 -30.50 9.90 -16.32
N ALA A 121 -31.38 10.65 -16.99
CA ALA A 121 -31.21 12.03 -17.39
C ALA A 121 -30.96 13.00 -16.22
N ASP A 122 -29.91 13.80 -16.36
CA ASP A 122 -29.81 15.17 -15.86
C ASP A 122 -28.70 15.83 -16.69
N ARG A 123 -29.11 16.60 -17.70
CA ARG A 123 -28.31 17.73 -18.21
C ARG A 123 -29.18 18.96 -18.04
N PHE A 124 -29.10 19.59 -16.88
CA PHE A 124 -29.35 21.02 -16.78
C PHE A 124 -28.24 21.78 -17.51
N ALA A 125 -28.52 22.18 -18.75
CA ALA A 125 -27.89 23.29 -19.48
C ALA A 125 -28.78 23.53 -20.72
N GLY A 126 -29.67 24.52 -20.71
CA GLY A 126 -29.30 25.92 -20.92
C GLY A 126 -29.54 26.26 -22.40
N THR A 127 -30.74 26.77 -22.72
CA THR A 127 -30.98 27.59 -23.93
C THR A 127 -32.03 28.65 -23.61
N ASP A 128 -31.54 29.72 -23.03
CA ASP A 128 -31.90 31.11 -23.26
C ASP A 128 -32.16 31.40 -24.75
N GLY A 129 -33.38 31.08 -25.19
CA GLY A 129 -33.94 31.46 -26.50
C GLY A 129 -34.64 32.81 -26.42
N LYS A 130 -33.88 33.88 -26.70
CA LYS A 130 -34.37 35.24 -26.94
C LYS A 130 -35.11 35.26 -28.29
N GLU A 131 -36.45 35.23 -28.30
CA GLU A 131 -37.25 35.32 -29.52
C GLU A 131 -38.13 36.58 -29.53
N SER A 132 -37.57 37.59 -30.22
CA SER A 132 -38.19 38.64 -31.03
C SER A 132 -39.45 39.38 -30.56
N ASP A 133 -39.23 40.62 -30.12
CA ASP A 133 -40.14 41.75 -30.34
C ASP A 133 -40.06 42.22 -31.81
N PRO A 134 -41.16 42.24 -32.58
CA PRO A 134 -41.29 43.12 -33.73
C PRO A 134 -42.17 44.32 -33.37
N HIS A 135 -41.50 45.43 -33.10
CA HIS A 135 -41.82 46.77 -33.58
C HIS A 135 -43.28 47.02 -34.04
N LEU A 136 -44.12 47.52 -33.13
CA LEU A 136 -45.24 48.38 -33.51
C LEU A 136 -45.02 49.77 -32.91
N SER A 137 -44.33 50.58 -33.71
CA SER A 137 -44.37 52.02 -33.63
C SER A 137 -45.80 52.50 -33.90
N ALA A 138 -46.44 53.09 -32.90
CA ALA A 138 -47.52 54.05 -33.09
C ALA A 138 -47.50 54.98 -31.88
N GLY A 139 -46.87 56.14 -32.05
CA GLY A 139 -46.82 57.17 -31.03
C GLY A 139 -48.15 57.90 -30.83
N ARG A 140 -48.11 58.82 -29.86
CA ARG A 140 -48.93 60.05 -29.74
C ARG A 140 -50.36 59.77 -29.24
N ILE A 141 -50.87 60.36 -28.16
CA ILE A 141 -50.79 61.73 -27.65
C ILE A 141 -51.12 61.78 -26.13
N HIS A 142 -50.78 62.92 -25.55
CA HIS A 142 -50.82 63.41 -24.16
C HIS A 142 -52.21 63.75 -23.60
N SER A 143 -52.23 63.89 -22.25
CA SER A 143 -53.15 64.60 -21.33
C SER A 143 -54.50 65.10 -21.82
#